data_AF-A0A955AJM1-F1
#
_entry.id   AF-A0A955AJM1-F1
#
_cell.length_a   1.000
_cell.length_b   1.000
_cell.length_c   1.000
_cell.angle_alpha   90.00
_cell.angle_beta   90.00
_cell.angle_gamma   90.00
#
_symmetry.space_group_name_H-M   'P 1'
#
loop_
_entity.id
_entity.type
_entity.pdbx_description
1 polymer ?
#
loop_
_entity_poly.entity_id
_entity_poly.type
_entity_poly.pdbx_seq_one_letter_code
_entity_poly.pdbx_strand_id
1 'polypeptide(L)'
;MKSDLFSYNSIRQLLPVLFVLTVSLPCGLAQPPILDVATTTKSIQGLPIHWGKHDGAILESNGNICVFDQADVISHRVLNSPFVPKNLATVKVELQAELGNRFETIVSGPYVIAAPSGSTKQWQDRFNALMAGYMRYFEVRGWPLRSPDFPLVVVVFPNRSTFVDYSMRESGMQANVASNVVGSYFPYTNRCLLFDQTTSGLSSETEATIVHEAVHQLAHNSGVHERLFQNPMWFVEGLACMFEQREVYDLRIASSTIETRMRQNYVQQLQALLQDSVSLEQALTSLIASDDYFRVDVQQAYAVSWAMTFYFAERQPEQLRTFYGLLSQRGLGEYTVGDRVADFRQAFGIDSTLLSVQLQRLFAPHR
;
A
#
# COMPACT_ATOMS: atom_id res chain seq x y z
N MET A 1 -4.25 7.78 15.51
CA MET A 1 -2.89 8.06 14.99
C MET A 1 -2.42 6.78 14.33
N LYS A 2 -2.01 6.85 13.06
CA LYS A 2 -1.80 5.72 12.16
C LYS A 2 -0.48 5.02 12.43
N SER A 3 -0.31 3.84 11.84
CA SER A 3 0.78 2.93 12.15
C SER A 3 2.12 3.39 11.57
N ASP A 4 3.14 3.45 12.42
CA ASP A 4 4.55 3.59 12.04
C ASP A 4 5.11 2.26 11.53
N LEU A 5 4.50 1.66 10.50
CA LEU A 5 4.86 0.30 10.08
C LEU A 5 5.88 0.20 8.95
N PHE A 6 6.37 1.31 8.43
CA PHE A 6 7.38 1.27 7.36
C PHE A 6 8.64 2.02 7.76
N SER A 7 9.43 1.39 8.62
CA SER A 7 10.86 1.46 8.42
C SER A 7 11.18 0.61 7.17
N TYR A 8 11.14 1.23 5.99
CA TYR A 8 11.71 0.65 4.76
C TYR A 8 13.22 0.37 4.88
N ASN A 9 13.85 0.61 6.05
CA ASN A 9 15.27 0.41 6.32
C ASN A 9 15.73 -1.05 6.38
N SER A 10 14.87 -2.03 6.13
CA SER A 10 15.30 -3.43 6.00
C SER A 10 15.52 -3.87 4.56
N ILE A 11 15.49 -2.95 3.57
CA ILE A 11 16.10 -3.22 2.27
C ILE A 11 17.61 -3.27 2.50
N ARG A 12 18.16 -4.47 2.76
CA ARG A 12 19.55 -4.72 2.37
C ARG A 12 19.62 -4.37 0.89
N GLN A 13 20.52 -3.44 0.56
CA GLN A 13 20.68 -2.85 -0.76
C GLN A 13 20.73 -3.94 -1.84
N LEU A 14 19.63 -4.12 -2.57
CA LEU A 14 19.55 -5.04 -3.70
C LEU A 14 20.34 -4.41 -4.85
N LEU A 15 21.55 -4.90 -5.12
CA LEU A 15 22.31 -4.52 -6.32
C LEU A 15 21.79 -5.31 -7.54
N PRO A 16 21.57 -4.66 -8.69
CA PRO A 16 20.82 -5.27 -9.79
C PRO A 16 21.70 -6.21 -10.62
N VAL A 17 21.20 -7.43 -10.87
CA VAL A 17 21.34 -8.10 -12.16
C VAL A 17 19.92 -8.44 -12.61
N LEU A 18 19.53 -7.82 -13.72
CA LEU A 18 18.16 -7.72 -14.21
C LEU A 18 17.74 -8.98 -14.97
N PHE A 19 16.59 -9.57 -14.60
CA PHE A 19 15.66 -10.15 -15.57
C PHE A 19 14.32 -9.43 -15.36
N VAL A 20 14.08 -8.40 -16.17
CA VAL A 20 12.76 -7.75 -16.22
C VAL A 20 11.81 -8.66 -16.97
N LEU A 21 10.84 -9.21 -16.24
CA LEU A 21 9.58 -9.66 -16.82
C LEU A 21 8.52 -8.61 -16.51
N THR A 22 8.45 -7.58 -17.35
CA THR A 22 7.22 -6.80 -17.48
C THR A 22 6.11 -7.77 -17.88
N VAL A 23 5.18 -8.07 -16.97
CA VAL A 23 3.97 -8.83 -17.33
C VAL A 23 2.97 -7.88 -17.97
N SER A 24 3.29 -7.49 -19.20
CA SER A 24 2.33 -7.26 -20.25
C SER A 24 2.76 -8.20 -21.36
N LEU A 25 2.40 -9.49 -21.23
CA LEU A 25 2.83 -10.50 -22.18
C LEU A 25 2.05 -10.29 -23.50
N PRO A 26 2.70 -9.86 -24.61
CA PRO A 26 2.13 -10.11 -25.92
C PRO A 26 1.91 -11.61 -26.09
N CYS A 27 0.81 -11.99 -26.73
CA CYS A 27 0.44 -13.38 -27.02
C CYS A 27 1.63 -14.12 -27.65
N GLY A 28 2.27 -15.02 -26.90
CA GLY A 28 3.34 -15.90 -27.42
C GLY A 28 4.60 -16.08 -26.58
N LEU A 29 4.82 -15.34 -25.49
CA LEU A 29 5.96 -15.60 -24.59
C LEU A 29 5.62 -16.72 -23.59
N ALA A 30 6.52 -17.69 -23.46
CA ALA A 30 6.41 -18.78 -22.49
C ALA A 30 6.17 -18.23 -21.07
N GLN A 31 5.20 -18.79 -20.35
CA GLN A 31 4.93 -18.37 -18.97
C GLN A 31 6.22 -18.47 -18.15
N PRO A 32 6.50 -17.46 -17.30
CA PRO A 32 7.77 -17.41 -16.59
C PRO A 32 7.92 -18.67 -15.72
N PRO A 33 9.10 -19.32 -15.77
CA PRO A 33 9.28 -20.61 -15.14
C PRO A 33 9.32 -20.44 -13.62
N ILE A 34 8.82 -21.44 -12.91
CA ILE A 34 8.88 -21.48 -11.46
C ILE A 34 10.31 -21.83 -11.01
N LEU A 35 10.83 -21.12 -10.02
CA LEU A 35 12.04 -21.49 -9.30
C LEU A 35 11.69 -22.17 -7.98
N ASP A 36 12.27 -23.35 -7.75
CA ASP A 36 12.24 -24.06 -6.48
C ASP A 36 13.60 -23.86 -5.80
N VAL A 37 13.59 -23.27 -4.61
CA VAL A 37 14.77 -22.88 -3.84
C VAL A 37 14.72 -23.54 -2.47
N ALA A 38 15.70 -24.37 -2.16
CA ALA A 38 15.89 -24.91 -0.82
C ALA A 38 16.90 -24.03 -0.06
N THR A 39 16.46 -23.43 1.04
CA THR A 39 17.33 -22.73 1.98
C THR A 39 17.61 -23.57 3.22
N THR A 40 18.50 -23.10 4.09
CA THR A 40 18.77 -23.69 5.41
C THR A 40 17.53 -23.84 6.31
N THR A 41 16.49 -23.05 6.08
CA THR A 41 15.30 -23.00 6.94
C THR A 41 14.00 -23.45 6.27
N LYS A 42 13.89 -23.34 4.94
CA LYS A 42 12.64 -23.63 4.22
C LYS A 42 12.87 -23.93 2.74
N SER A 43 11.89 -24.58 2.12
CA SER A 43 11.77 -24.66 0.66
C SER A 43 10.80 -23.57 0.18
N ILE A 44 11.16 -22.88 -0.89
CA ILE A 44 10.40 -21.76 -1.44
C ILE A 44 10.18 -22.02 -2.93
N GLN A 45 8.94 -21.88 -3.39
CA GLN A 45 8.59 -22.14 -4.78
C GLN A 45 7.74 -20.99 -5.35
N GLY A 46 8.15 -20.43 -6.49
CA GLY A 46 7.40 -19.36 -7.14
C GLY A 46 8.15 -18.68 -8.27
N LEU A 47 7.73 -17.46 -8.64
CA LEU A 47 8.41 -16.66 -9.63
C LEU A 47 9.69 -16.04 -9.05
N PRO A 48 10.86 -16.21 -9.69
CA PRO A 48 12.05 -15.47 -9.31
C PRO A 48 11.90 -14.02 -9.74
N ILE A 49 11.54 -13.16 -8.79
CA ILE A 49 11.36 -11.71 -9.01
C ILE A 49 12.65 -10.93 -8.74
N HIS A 50 13.56 -11.49 -7.94
CA HIS A 50 14.91 -10.95 -7.71
C HIS A 50 15.92 -12.09 -7.53
N TRP A 51 17.11 -11.94 -8.12
CA TRP A 51 18.24 -12.83 -7.89
C TRP A 51 19.55 -12.03 -7.91
N GLY A 52 19.93 -11.51 -6.75
CA GLY A 52 21.13 -10.71 -6.55
C GLY A 52 22.34 -11.54 -6.11
N LYS A 53 23.45 -10.85 -5.82
CA LYS A 53 24.68 -11.48 -5.28
C LYS A 53 24.57 -11.88 -3.82
N HIS A 54 23.75 -11.17 -3.05
CA HIS A 54 23.63 -11.34 -1.59
C HIS A 54 22.25 -11.79 -1.16
N ASP A 55 21.25 -11.61 -2.01
CA ASP A 55 19.86 -11.88 -1.69
C ASP A 55 19.10 -12.37 -2.93
N GLY A 56 17.92 -12.91 -2.69
CA GLY A 56 16.94 -13.24 -3.72
C GLY A 56 15.55 -13.02 -3.19
N ALA A 57 14.58 -12.93 -4.11
CA ALA A 57 13.17 -12.86 -3.76
C ALA A 57 12.36 -13.76 -4.71
N ILE A 58 11.49 -14.57 -4.12
CA ILE A 58 10.49 -15.38 -4.82
C ILE A 58 9.10 -14.82 -4.55
N LEU A 59 8.30 -14.63 -5.60
CA LEU A 59 6.86 -14.40 -5.51
C LEU A 59 6.13 -15.74 -5.56
N GLU A 60 5.58 -16.16 -4.44
CA GLU A 60 4.82 -17.40 -4.30
C GLU A 60 3.44 -17.30 -4.96
N SER A 61 2.83 -18.45 -5.23
CA SER A 61 1.51 -18.51 -5.91
C SER A 61 0.37 -17.90 -5.10
N ASN A 62 0.50 -17.77 -3.78
CA ASN A 62 -0.47 -17.06 -2.93
C ASN A 62 -0.28 -15.54 -2.92
N GLY A 63 0.73 -15.02 -3.62
CA GLY A 63 1.07 -13.60 -3.67
C GLY A 63 2.05 -13.16 -2.60
N ASN A 64 2.61 -14.07 -1.79
CA ASN A 64 3.66 -13.75 -0.84
C ASN A 64 4.99 -13.47 -1.55
N ILE A 65 5.75 -12.50 -1.07
CA ILE A 65 7.12 -12.24 -1.47
C ILE A 65 8.02 -12.79 -0.36
N CYS A 66 8.81 -13.79 -0.71
CA CYS A 66 9.77 -14.41 0.18
C CYS A 66 11.17 -13.95 -0.18
N VAL A 67 11.78 -13.11 0.66
CA VAL A 67 13.18 -12.70 0.57
C VAL A 67 14.06 -13.69 1.33
N PHE A 68 15.25 -13.97 0.80
CA PHE A 68 16.24 -14.86 1.41
C PHE A 68 17.67 -14.36 1.12
N ASP A 69 18.62 -14.69 2.00
CA ASP A 69 20.05 -14.46 1.77
C ASP A 69 20.59 -15.53 0.82
N GLN A 70 21.43 -15.15 -0.14
CA GLN A 70 22.07 -16.10 -1.05
C GLN A 70 22.98 -17.08 -0.30
N ALA A 71 23.54 -16.65 0.85
CA ALA A 71 24.33 -17.52 1.71
C ALA A 71 23.53 -18.69 2.33
N ASP A 72 22.20 -18.55 2.41
CA ASP A 72 21.32 -19.60 2.95
C ASP A 72 20.88 -20.63 1.90
N VAL A 73 21.19 -20.42 0.61
CA VAL A 73 20.73 -21.30 -0.48
C VAL A 73 21.53 -22.59 -0.52
N ILE A 74 20.86 -23.72 -0.32
CA ILE A 74 21.44 -25.08 -0.41
C ILE A 74 21.39 -25.57 -1.86
N SER A 75 20.24 -25.39 -2.52
CA SER A 75 20.06 -25.74 -3.93
C SER A 75 18.92 -24.97 -4.55
N HIS A 76 18.92 -24.84 -5.87
CA HIS A 76 17.80 -24.30 -6.64
C HIS A 76 17.63 -25.07 -7.94
N ARG A 77 16.40 -25.14 -8.44
CA ARG A 77 16.08 -25.72 -9.75
C ARG A 77 14.93 -25.00 -10.41
N VAL A 78 15.02 -24.87 -11.73
CA VAL A 78 13.93 -24.36 -12.56
C VAL A 78 12.97 -25.50 -12.85
N LEU A 79 11.67 -25.26 -12.64
CA LEU A 79 10.61 -26.23 -12.91
C LEU A 79 9.95 -25.93 -14.26
N ASN A 80 9.64 -26.97 -15.02
CA ASN A 80 8.94 -26.88 -16.32
C ASN A 80 7.42 -26.70 -16.18
N SER A 81 6.96 -26.18 -15.05
CA SER A 81 5.54 -25.93 -14.78
C SER A 81 5.27 -24.42 -14.87
N PRO A 82 4.14 -24.03 -15.47
CA PRO A 82 3.77 -22.63 -15.51
C PRO A 82 3.43 -22.11 -14.12
N PHE A 83 3.77 -20.85 -13.84
CA PHE A 83 3.29 -20.18 -12.65
C PHE A 83 1.81 -19.85 -12.78
N VAL A 84 1.03 -20.28 -11.80
CA VAL A 84 -0.41 -20.01 -11.70
C VAL A 84 -0.69 -19.51 -10.28
N PRO A 85 -1.25 -18.30 -10.12
CA PRO A 85 -1.72 -17.84 -8.82
C PRO A 85 -2.72 -18.82 -8.20
N LYS A 86 -2.67 -19.00 -6.88
CA LYS A 86 -3.65 -19.81 -6.17
C LYS A 86 -5.04 -19.22 -6.35
N ASN A 87 -6.01 -20.08 -6.61
CA ASN A 87 -7.40 -19.65 -6.68
C ASN A 87 -7.93 -19.29 -5.27
N LEU A 88 -8.98 -18.46 -5.26
CA LEU A 88 -9.61 -17.94 -4.04
C LEU A 88 -10.12 -19.04 -3.10
N ALA A 89 -10.63 -20.15 -3.63
CA ALA A 89 -11.14 -21.27 -2.84
C ALA A 89 -10.03 -21.98 -2.06
N THR A 90 -8.86 -22.14 -2.67
CA THR A 90 -7.68 -22.75 -2.05
C THR A 90 -7.18 -21.87 -0.90
N VAL A 91 -7.02 -20.56 -1.16
CA VAL A 91 -6.58 -19.61 -0.12
C VAL A 91 -7.60 -19.51 1.01
N LYS A 92 -8.91 -19.58 0.72
CA LYS A 92 -9.96 -19.67 1.75
C LYS A 92 -9.77 -20.87 2.67
N VAL A 93 -9.54 -22.06 2.11
CA VAL A 93 -9.36 -23.30 2.91
C VAL A 93 -8.10 -23.22 3.76
N GLU A 94 -7.00 -22.75 3.19
CA GLU A 94 -5.72 -22.56 3.90
C GLU A 94 -5.87 -21.57 5.07
N LEU A 95 -6.50 -20.41 4.82
CA LEU A 95 -6.72 -19.40 5.85
C LEU A 95 -7.66 -19.90 6.95
N GLN A 96 -8.71 -20.65 6.59
CA GLN A 96 -9.61 -21.25 7.56
C GLN A 96 -8.90 -22.27 8.46
N ALA A 97 -8.00 -23.08 7.89
CA ALA A 97 -7.20 -24.04 8.64
C ALA A 97 -6.19 -23.33 9.55
N GLU A 98 -5.60 -22.23 9.09
CA GLU A 98 -4.66 -21.40 9.85
C GLU A 98 -5.32 -20.75 11.08
N LEU A 99 -6.52 -20.18 10.91
CA LEU A 99 -7.18 -19.38 11.96
C LEU A 99 -8.09 -20.21 12.89
N GLY A 100 -8.52 -21.38 12.43
CA GLY A 100 -9.40 -22.28 13.19
C GLY A 100 -10.87 -21.82 13.26
N ASN A 101 -11.65 -22.55 14.05
CA ASN A 101 -13.12 -22.45 14.09
C ASN A 101 -13.71 -21.17 14.72
N ARG A 102 -12.87 -20.32 15.33
CA ARG A 102 -13.29 -19.01 15.87
C ARG A 102 -13.52 -17.97 14.77
N PHE A 103 -13.00 -18.27 13.57
CA PHE A 103 -13.15 -17.43 12.39
C PHE A 103 -14.02 -18.13 11.37
N GLU A 104 -14.77 -17.33 10.63
CA GLU A 104 -15.46 -17.72 9.42
C GLU A 104 -14.74 -17.07 8.24
N THR A 105 -14.42 -17.87 7.22
CA THR A 105 -13.73 -17.40 6.01
C THR A 105 -14.67 -17.43 4.80
N ILE A 106 -14.73 -16.33 4.07
CA ILE A 106 -15.54 -16.18 2.85
C ILE A 106 -14.71 -15.68 1.67
N VAL A 107 -15.24 -15.86 0.46
CA VAL A 107 -14.72 -15.26 -0.77
C VAL A 107 -15.70 -14.19 -1.23
N SER A 108 -15.21 -13.00 -1.56
CA SER A 108 -16.04 -11.94 -2.17
C SER A 108 -15.23 -11.12 -3.17
N GLY A 109 -15.60 -11.21 -4.45
CA GLY A 109 -14.78 -10.62 -5.52
C GLY A 109 -13.34 -11.16 -5.47
N PRO A 110 -12.30 -10.30 -5.47
CA PRO A 110 -10.91 -10.74 -5.31
C PRO A 110 -10.51 -11.01 -3.85
N TYR A 111 -11.40 -10.79 -2.88
CA TYR A 111 -11.07 -10.93 -1.46
C TYR A 111 -11.26 -12.34 -0.93
N VAL A 112 -10.37 -12.71 -0.01
CA VAL A 112 -10.57 -13.80 0.96
C VAL A 112 -10.60 -13.17 2.34
N ILE A 113 -11.77 -13.14 2.96
CA ILE A 113 -12.00 -12.42 4.22
C ILE A 113 -12.21 -13.45 5.33
N ALA A 114 -11.41 -13.34 6.38
CA ALA A 114 -11.62 -14.05 7.65
C ALA A 114 -12.00 -13.05 8.74
N ALA A 115 -13.08 -13.34 9.47
CA ALA A 115 -13.55 -12.51 10.58
C ALA A 115 -14.17 -13.40 11.67
N PRO A 116 -14.47 -12.90 12.88
CA PRO A 116 -15.17 -13.68 13.88
C PRO A 116 -16.48 -14.24 13.32
N SER A 117 -16.78 -15.50 13.61
CA SER A 117 -17.93 -16.20 13.02
C SER A 117 -19.24 -15.41 13.16
N GLY A 118 -19.98 -15.26 12.06
CA GLY A 118 -21.20 -14.46 11.99
C GLY A 118 -21.00 -12.97 11.69
N SER A 119 -19.77 -12.47 11.59
CA SER A 119 -19.49 -11.05 11.25
C SER A 119 -18.99 -10.84 9.81
N THR A 120 -18.83 -11.88 9.01
CA THR A 120 -18.23 -11.79 7.66
C THR A 120 -19.00 -10.90 6.69
N LYS A 121 -20.34 -10.86 6.80
CA LYS A 121 -21.22 -10.10 5.89
C LYS A 121 -20.97 -8.59 5.93
N GLN A 122 -20.82 -8.00 7.11
CA GLN A 122 -20.54 -6.55 7.22
C GLN A 122 -19.19 -6.17 6.60
N TRP A 123 -18.20 -7.05 6.71
CA TRP A 123 -16.87 -6.85 6.14
C TRP A 123 -16.91 -6.99 4.62
N GLN A 124 -17.59 -8.03 4.11
CA GLN A 124 -17.84 -8.18 2.68
C GLN A 124 -18.44 -6.91 2.06
N ASP A 125 -19.53 -6.39 2.64
CA ASP A 125 -20.21 -5.24 2.07
C ASP A 125 -19.32 -3.97 2.10
N ARG A 126 -18.52 -3.81 3.17
CA ARG A 126 -17.57 -2.70 3.32
C ARG A 126 -16.45 -2.74 2.27
N PHE A 127 -15.75 -3.88 2.14
CA PHE A 127 -14.64 -4.02 1.19
C PHE A 127 -15.11 -3.93 -0.27
N ASN A 128 -16.28 -4.49 -0.58
CA ASN A 128 -16.85 -4.38 -1.93
C ASN A 128 -17.21 -2.93 -2.27
N ALA A 129 -17.80 -2.18 -1.33
CA ALA A 129 -18.12 -0.77 -1.54
C ALA A 129 -16.85 0.07 -1.74
N LEU A 130 -15.82 -0.16 -0.91
CA LEU A 130 -14.54 0.54 -1.04
C LEU A 130 -13.85 0.22 -2.37
N MET A 131 -13.75 -1.06 -2.76
CA MET A 131 -13.14 -1.48 -4.02
C MET A 131 -13.87 -0.84 -5.22
N ALA A 132 -15.21 -0.87 -5.24
CA ALA A 132 -15.97 -0.26 -6.33
C ALA A 132 -15.71 1.26 -6.43
N GLY A 133 -15.71 1.94 -5.28
CA GLY A 133 -15.38 3.36 -5.16
C GLY A 133 -13.97 3.70 -5.63
N TYR A 134 -12.99 2.93 -5.17
CA TYR A 134 -11.59 3.03 -5.54
C TYR A 134 -11.39 2.86 -7.05
N MET A 135 -11.91 1.79 -7.65
CA MET A 135 -11.79 1.56 -9.09
C MET A 135 -12.45 2.69 -9.89
N ARG A 136 -13.64 3.15 -9.46
CA ARG A 136 -14.34 4.25 -10.10
C ARG A 136 -13.58 5.57 -10.00
N TYR A 137 -12.95 5.85 -8.86
CA TYR A 137 -12.17 7.08 -8.62
C TYR A 137 -11.06 7.26 -9.66
N PHE A 138 -10.33 6.18 -9.96
CA PHE A 138 -9.24 6.20 -10.94
C PHE A 138 -9.74 6.14 -12.38
N GLU A 139 -10.81 5.37 -12.65
CA GLU A 139 -11.44 5.29 -13.96
C GLU A 139 -11.89 6.67 -14.47
N VAL A 140 -12.60 7.45 -13.64
CA VAL A 140 -13.08 8.80 -14.04
C VAL A 140 -11.94 9.81 -14.25
N ARG A 141 -10.74 9.51 -13.75
CA ARG A 141 -9.52 10.32 -13.93
C ARG A 141 -8.63 9.80 -15.05
N GLY A 142 -9.14 8.91 -15.91
CA GLY A 142 -8.41 8.40 -17.07
C GLY A 142 -7.24 7.48 -16.71
N TRP A 143 -7.33 6.82 -15.56
CA TRP A 143 -6.35 5.83 -15.10
C TRP A 143 -7.05 4.49 -14.87
N PRO A 144 -7.22 3.66 -15.92
CA PRO A 144 -7.75 2.32 -15.74
C PRO A 144 -6.76 1.47 -14.96
N LEU A 145 -7.20 0.95 -13.82
CA LEU A 145 -6.37 0.13 -12.95
C LEU A 145 -6.38 -1.34 -13.35
N ARG A 146 -5.31 -2.04 -13.00
CA ARG A 146 -5.19 -3.48 -13.20
C ARG A 146 -6.00 -4.22 -12.14
N SER A 147 -6.60 -5.36 -12.50
CA SER A 147 -7.21 -6.26 -11.52
C SER A 147 -6.12 -6.94 -10.68
N PRO A 148 -6.36 -7.22 -9.39
CA PRO A 148 -5.44 -8.01 -8.57
C PRO A 148 -5.14 -9.38 -9.19
N ASP A 149 -3.86 -9.72 -9.34
CA ASP A 149 -3.45 -11.05 -9.84
C ASP A 149 -3.58 -12.14 -8.75
N PHE A 150 -3.57 -11.72 -7.49
CA PHE A 150 -3.55 -12.59 -6.32
C PHE A 150 -4.76 -12.30 -5.41
N PRO A 151 -5.21 -13.29 -4.62
CA PRO A 151 -6.20 -13.10 -3.58
C PRO A 151 -5.83 -11.95 -2.63
N LEU A 152 -6.79 -11.06 -2.37
CA LEU A 152 -6.67 -10.01 -1.37
C LEU A 152 -7.11 -10.56 -0.01
N VAL A 153 -6.14 -10.97 0.81
CA VAL A 153 -6.42 -11.56 2.11
C VAL A 153 -6.69 -10.47 3.14
N VAL A 154 -7.83 -10.56 3.82
CA VAL A 154 -8.20 -9.70 4.94
C VAL A 154 -8.47 -10.56 6.15
N VAL A 155 -7.86 -10.22 7.29
CA VAL A 155 -8.12 -10.88 8.58
C VAL A 155 -8.55 -9.85 9.60
N VAL A 156 -9.78 -10.00 10.10
CA VAL A 156 -10.34 -9.16 11.15
C VAL A 156 -10.29 -9.93 12.46
N PHE A 157 -9.53 -9.44 13.42
CA PHE A 157 -9.41 -10.01 14.75
C PHE A 157 -10.50 -9.49 15.70
N PRO A 158 -10.93 -10.27 16.69
CA PRO A 158 -11.99 -9.87 17.63
C PRO A 158 -11.54 -8.76 18.61
N ASN A 159 -10.24 -8.60 18.83
CA ASN A 159 -9.70 -7.58 19.73
C ASN A 159 -8.26 -7.21 19.38
N ARG A 160 -7.82 -6.08 19.94
CA ARG A 160 -6.48 -5.54 19.75
C ARG A 160 -5.36 -6.50 20.14
N SER A 161 -5.49 -7.25 21.25
CA SER A 161 -4.44 -8.17 21.70
C SER A 161 -4.16 -9.24 20.65
N THR A 162 -5.20 -9.90 20.15
CA THR A 162 -5.05 -10.94 19.12
C THR A 162 -4.51 -10.39 17.80
N PHE A 163 -4.88 -9.16 17.45
CA PHE A 163 -4.33 -8.47 16.28
C PHE A 163 -2.83 -8.18 16.43
N VAL A 164 -2.40 -7.65 17.58
CA VAL A 164 -0.98 -7.35 17.84
C VAL A 164 -0.15 -8.62 17.83
N ASP A 165 -0.61 -9.67 18.51
CA ASP A 165 0.10 -10.95 18.58
C ASP A 165 0.32 -11.56 17.19
N TYR A 166 -0.69 -11.49 16.34
CA TYR A 166 -0.61 -12.01 14.98
C TYR A 166 0.26 -11.11 14.08
N SER A 167 0.10 -9.79 14.17
CA SER A 167 0.89 -8.82 13.40
C SER A 167 2.39 -8.90 13.71
N MET A 168 2.76 -9.19 14.96
CA MET A 168 4.16 -9.43 15.34
C MET A 168 4.73 -10.71 14.70
N ARG A 169 3.93 -11.76 14.52
CA ARG A 169 4.35 -12.97 13.80
C ARG A 169 4.46 -12.72 12.31
N GLU A 170 3.49 -12.00 11.74
CA GLU A 170 3.44 -11.64 10.32
C GLU A 170 4.66 -10.81 9.91
N SER A 171 5.11 -9.88 10.76
CA SER A 171 6.30 -9.05 10.55
C SER A 171 7.63 -9.73 10.90
N GLY A 172 7.62 -11.02 11.31
CA GLY A 172 8.84 -11.74 11.68
C GLY A 172 9.52 -11.20 12.94
N MET A 173 8.75 -10.65 13.90
CA MET A 173 9.23 -10.07 15.17
C MET A 173 10.18 -8.86 15.03
N GLN A 174 10.33 -8.31 13.83
CA GLN A 174 11.24 -7.19 13.53
C GLN A 174 10.55 -5.82 13.51
N ALA A 175 9.22 -5.77 13.57
CA ALA A 175 8.45 -4.53 13.63
C ALA A 175 7.78 -4.36 15.00
N ASN A 176 8.05 -3.25 15.67
CA ASN A 176 7.23 -2.80 16.80
C ASN A 176 5.88 -2.34 16.25
N VAL A 177 4.83 -3.15 16.44
CA VAL A 177 3.45 -2.69 16.17
C VAL A 177 3.14 -1.59 17.18
N ALA A 178 3.07 -0.34 16.74
CA ALA A 178 2.82 0.79 17.63
C ALA A 178 1.53 0.59 18.46
N SER A 179 1.51 1.11 19.68
CA SER A 179 0.40 0.91 20.64
C SER A 179 -0.96 1.42 20.16
N ASN A 180 -1.01 2.21 19.08
CA ASN A 180 -2.20 2.92 18.62
C ASN A 180 -2.71 2.42 17.25
N VAL A 181 -2.09 1.36 16.72
CA VAL A 181 -2.46 0.78 15.43
C VAL A 181 -3.79 0.05 15.52
N VAL A 182 -4.69 0.37 14.60
CA VAL A 182 -6.02 -0.27 14.49
C VAL A 182 -6.17 -1.19 13.28
N GLY A 183 -5.15 -1.21 12.42
CA GLY A 183 -5.05 -2.06 11.25
C GLY A 183 -3.67 -1.96 10.60
N SER A 184 -3.30 -2.91 9.75
CA SER A 184 -2.00 -2.95 9.08
C SER A 184 -2.06 -3.73 7.79
N TYR A 185 -1.60 -3.15 6.69
CA TYR A 185 -1.27 -3.86 5.48
C TYR A 185 0.18 -4.34 5.47
N PHE A 186 0.42 -5.61 5.09
CA PHE A 186 1.74 -6.22 4.97
C PHE A 186 2.07 -6.47 3.49
N PRO A 187 2.93 -5.67 2.85
CA PRO A 187 3.25 -5.80 1.44
C PRO A 187 3.92 -7.11 1.06
N TYR A 188 4.67 -7.75 1.97
CA TYR A 188 5.31 -9.04 1.69
C TYR A 188 4.29 -10.17 1.63
N THR A 189 3.34 -10.25 2.55
CA THR A 189 2.36 -11.36 2.58
C THR A 189 1.03 -11.02 1.92
N ASN A 190 0.90 -9.77 1.44
CA ASN A 190 -0.30 -9.24 0.84
C ASN A 190 -1.54 -9.26 1.74
N ARG A 191 -1.35 -9.31 3.06
CA ARG A 191 -2.43 -9.40 4.05
C ARG A 191 -2.79 -8.03 4.61
N CYS A 192 -4.08 -7.76 4.71
CA CYS A 192 -4.62 -6.65 5.47
C CYS A 192 -5.17 -7.19 6.80
N LEU A 193 -4.55 -6.80 7.90
CA LEU A 193 -4.92 -7.23 9.25
C LEU A 193 -5.63 -6.08 9.96
N LEU A 194 -6.78 -6.34 10.55
CA LEU A 194 -7.61 -5.36 11.25
C LEU A 194 -8.09 -5.95 12.57
N PHE A 195 -8.63 -5.15 13.49
CA PHE A 195 -9.48 -5.68 14.55
C PHE A 195 -10.82 -4.97 14.65
N ASP A 196 -11.82 -5.71 15.09
CA ASP A 196 -13.16 -5.20 15.27
C ASP A 196 -13.23 -4.27 16.49
N GLN A 197 -13.64 -3.02 16.25
CA GLN A 197 -13.86 -2.01 17.29
C GLN A 197 -15.35 -1.80 17.61
N THR A 198 -16.25 -2.58 17.02
CA THR A 198 -17.71 -2.44 17.23
C THR A 198 -18.11 -2.57 18.70
N THR A 199 -17.33 -3.27 19.53
CA THR A 199 -17.51 -3.33 21.00
C THR A 199 -17.26 -1.99 21.71
N SER A 200 -16.68 -1.00 21.02
CA SER A 200 -16.32 0.32 21.54
C SER A 200 -17.23 1.46 21.03
N GLY A 201 -18.19 1.15 20.15
CA GLY A 201 -18.96 2.14 19.39
C GLY A 201 -18.22 2.60 18.13
N LEU A 202 -18.80 2.34 16.97
CA LEU A 202 -18.21 2.68 15.66
C LEU A 202 -18.02 4.19 15.52
N SER A 203 -16.77 4.66 15.58
CA SER A 203 -16.43 6.06 15.30
C SER A 203 -16.00 6.24 13.84
N SER A 204 -16.10 7.47 13.32
CA SER A 204 -15.59 7.84 12.00
C SER A 204 -14.09 7.56 11.84
N GLU A 205 -13.33 7.60 12.94
CA GLU A 205 -11.89 7.36 12.94
C GLU A 205 -11.55 5.87 12.73
N THR A 206 -12.41 4.96 13.20
CA THR A 206 -12.27 3.51 12.95
C THR A 206 -12.45 3.20 11.46
N GLU A 207 -13.48 3.77 10.83
CA GLU A 207 -13.75 3.56 9.40
C GLU A 207 -12.61 4.11 8.54
N ALA A 208 -12.16 5.33 8.84
CA ALA A 208 -11.04 5.96 8.15
C ALA A 208 -9.80 5.07 8.14
N THR A 209 -9.49 4.42 9.26
CA THR A 209 -8.30 3.56 9.30
C THR A 209 -8.49 2.24 8.56
N ILE A 210 -9.68 1.64 8.61
CA ILE A 210 -9.97 0.44 7.82
C ILE A 210 -9.81 0.73 6.33
N VAL A 211 -10.33 1.88 5.88
CA VAL A 211 -10.17 2.35 4.50
C VAL A 211 -8.71 2.59 4.17
N HIS A 212 -7.94 3.21 5.07
CA HIS A 212 -6.52 3.49 4.89
C HIS A 212 -5.72 2.22 4.58
N GLU A 213 -5.84 1.18 5.41
CA GLU A 213 -5.12 -0.09 5.23
C GLU A 213 -5.60 -0.86 4.00
N ALA A 214 -6.91 -0.83 3.75
CA ALA A 214 -7.48 -1.44 2.56
C ALA A 214 -6.99 -0.75 1.27
N VAL A 215 -6.81 0.58 1.27
CA VAL A 215 -6.27 1.33 0.15
C VAL A 215 -4.79 0.99 -0.08
N HIS A 216 -3.99 0.77 0.97
CA HIS A 216 -2.65 0.24 0.79
C HIS A 216 -2.67 -1.11 0.05
N GLN A 217 -3.55 -2.03 0.46
CA GLN A 217 -3.70 -3.32 -0.22
C GLN A 217 -4.14 -3.14 -1.68
N LEU A 218 -5.15 -2.31 -1.94
CA LEU A 218 -5.63 -2.05 -3.30
C LEU A 218 -4.55 -1.43 -4.17
N ALA A 219 -3.84 -0.41 -3.69
CA ALA A 219 -2.83 0.29 -4.46
C ALA A 219 -1.68 -0.64 -4.90
N HIS A 220 -1.20 -1.49 -3.99
CA HIS A 220 -0.14 -2.47 -4.27
C HIS A 220 -0.57 -3.64 -5.16
N ASN A 221 -1.88 -3.84 -5.38
CA ASN A 221 -2.41 -4.93 -6.21
C ASN A 221 -3.08 -4.45 -7.51
N SER A 222 -3.29 -3.15 -7.65
CA SER A 222 -3.99 -2.56 -8.81
C SER A 222 -3.06 -1.80 -9.76
N GLY A 223 -1.76 -1.82 -9.45
CA GLY A 223 -0.72 -1.15 -10.20
C GLY A 223 -0.28 0.15 -9.55
N VAL A 224 -1.10 0.86 -8.76
CA VAL A 224 -0.78 2.21 -8.27
C VAL A 224 0.53 2.31 -7.46
N HIS A 225 0.82 1.33 -6.61
CA HIS A 225 2.10 1.21 -5.92
C HIS A 225 2.81 -0.08 -6.36
N GLU A 226 4.13 -0.03 -6.48
CA GLU A 226 4.93 -1.21 -6.82
C GLU A 226 5.35 -1.95 -5.55
N ARG A 227 5.04 -3.24 -5.42
CA ARG A 227 5.36 -4.06 -4.23
C ARG A 227 6.86 -4.35 -4.10
N LEU A 228 7.58 -4.27 -5.22
CA LEU A 228 9.01 -4.57 -5.30
C LEU A 228 9.90 -3.33 -5.19
N PHE A 229 9.32 -2.14 -5.17
CA PHE A 229 10.06 -0.89 -5.17
C PHE A 229 9.74 -0.07 -3.93
N GLN A 230 10.71 0.70 -3.45
CA GLN A 230 10.49 1.62 -2.35
C GLN A 230 9.73 2.86 -2.86
N ASN A 231 8.40 2.79 -2.82
CA ASN A 231 7.55 3.94 -3.13
C ASN A 231 7.80 5.06 -2.08
N PRO A 232 7.82 6.35 -2.47
CA PRO A 232 7.92 7.46 -1.52
C PRO A 232 6.77 7.43 -0.52
N MET A 233 7.08 7.53 0.77
CA MET A 233 6.06 7.46 1.83
C MET A 233 4.99 8.53 1.68
N TRP A 234 5.36 9.73 1.21
CA TRP A 234 4.36 10.80 1.01
C TRP A 234 3.28 10.41 -0.01
N PHE A 235 3.64 9.64 -1.03
CA PHE A 235 2.73 9.20 -2.08
C PHE A 235 1.85 8.05 -1.56
N VAL A 236 2.48 7.08 -0.89
CA VAL A 236 1.79 5.91 -0.30
C VAL A 236 0.79 6.32 0.77
N GLU A 237 1.26 7.07 1.77
CA GLU A 237 0.44 7.52 2.88
C GLU A 237 -0.54 8.61 2.45
N GLY A 238 -0.12 9.51 1.55
CA GLY A 238 -0.98 10.58 1.04
C GLY A 238 -2.20 10.05 0.30
N LEU A 239 -2.03 9.01 -0.53
CA LEU A 239 -3.13 8.34 -1.23
C LEU A 239 -4.10 7.69 -0.23
N ALA A 240 -3.57 6.91 0.71
CA ALA A 240 -4.39 6.24 1.71
C ALA A 240 -5.12 7.24 2.62
N CYS A 241 -4.49 8.37 2.98
CA CYS A 241 -5.13 9.49 3.70
C CYS A 241 -6.26 10.16 2.91
N MET A 242 -6.09 10.32 1.61
CA MET A 242 -7.11 10.93 0.75
C MET A 242 -8.40 10.10 0.76
N PHE A 243 -8.27 8.77 0.64
CA PHE A 243 -9.41 7.86 0.62
C PHE A 243 -10.15 7.73 1.95
N GLU A 244 -9.59 8.22 3.07
CA GLU A 244 -10.32 8.25 4.35
C GLU A 244 -11.58 9.11 4.33
N GLN A 245 -11.68 10.05 3.38
CA GLN A 245 -12.86 10.87 3.19
C GLN A 245 -13.87 10.13 2.31
N ARG A 246 -15.07 9.88 2.84
CA ARG A 246 -16.11 9.09 2.14
C ARG A 246 -16.50 9.69 0.80
N GLU A 247 -16.50 11.00 0.66
CA GLU A 247 -16.79 11.76 -0.56
C GLU A 247 -15.81 11.48 -1.71
N VAL A 248 -14.69 10.79 -1.43
CA VAL A 248 -13.71 10.34 -2.43
C VAL A 248 -14.12 9.03 -3.08
N TYR A 249 -14.75 8.10 -2.36
CA TYR A 249 -14.98 6.72 -2.84
C TYR A 249 -16.43 6.21 -2.69
N ASP A 250 -17.24 6.73 -1.77
CA ASP A 250 -18.57 6.20 -1.50
C ASP A 250 -19.55 6.56 -2.63
N LEU A 251 -19.82 5.59 -3.50
CA LEU A 251 -20.68 5.74 -4.68
C LEU A 251 -22.14 6.09 -4.35
N ARG A 252 -22.56 6.00 -3.08
CA ARG A 252 -23.91 6.42 -2.64
C ARG A 252 -24.02 7.94 -2.50
N ILE A 253 -22.89 8.65 -2.45
CA ILE A 253 -22.87 10.12 -2.36
C ILE A 253 -23.12 10.67 -3.77
N ALA A 254 -24.28 11.31 -3.96
CA ALA A 254 -24.76 11.75 -5.28
C ALA A 254 -23.90 12.83 -5.94
N SER A 255 -23.24 13.67 -5.15
CA SER A 255 -22.35 14.73 -5.63
C SER A 255 -21.30 15.06 -4.58
N SER A 256 -20.06 15.33 -5.02
CA SER A 256 -19.00 15.86 -4.16
C SER A 256 -18.28 17.03 -4.83
N THR A 257 -17.91 18.02 -4.03
CA THR A 257 -17.05 19.14 -4.45
C THR A 257 -15.62 18.91 -3.97
N ILE A 258 -14.69 19.77 -4.38
CA ILE A 258 -13.32 19.73 -3.85
C ILE A 258 -13.35 19.89 -2.33
N GLU A 259 -14.16 20.82 -1.82
CA GLU A 259 -14.28 21.14 -0.39
C GLU A 259 -14.84 19.96 0.41
N THR A 260 -15.86 19.26 -0.11
CA THR A 260 -16.43 18.09 0.59
C THR A 260 -15.49 16.88 0.57
N ARG A 261 -14.56 16.82 -0.39
CA ARG A 261 -13.50 15.81 -0.43
C ARG A 261 -12.30 16.15 0.47
N MET A 262 -12.24 17.37 1.02
CA MET A 262 -11.19 17.74 1.96
C MET A 262 -11.47 17.17 3.36
N ARG A 263 -10.47 16.47 3.90
CA ARG A 263 -10.53 15.95 5.27
C ARG A 263 -10.18 17.06 6.27
N GLN A 264 -11.20 17.56 6.96
CA GLN A 264 -11.09 18.74 7.84
C GLN A 264 -10.04 18.57 8.96
N ASN A 265 -9.85 17.36 9.50
CA ASN A 265 -8.81 17.11 10.50
C ASN A 265 -7.40 17.40 9.98
N TYR A 266 -7.11 17.08 8.71
CA TYR A 266 -5.82 17.40 8.11
C TYR A 266 -5.69 18.87 7.77
N VAL A 267 -6.77 19.51 7.29
CA VAL A 267 -6.80 20.96 7.09
C VAL A 267 -6.46 21.69 8.39
N GLN A 268 -7.09 21.31 9.51
CA GLN A 268 -6.82 21.88 10.83
C GLN A 268 -5.37 21.67 11.27
N GLN A 269 -4.82 20.46 11.11
CA GLN A 269 -3.42 20.16 11.44
C GLN A 269 -2.42 20.98 10.60
N LEU A 270 -2.80 21.35 9.37
CA LEU A 270 -1.95 22.13 8.47
C LEU A 270 -2.07 23.64 8.67
N GLN A 271 -3.06 24.15 9.42
CA GLN A 271 -3.34 25.59 9.49
C GLN A 271 -2.11 26.42 9.85
N ALA A 272 -1.38 26.04 10.90
CA ALA A 272 -0.17 26.76 11.31
C ALA A 272 0.92 26.73 10.23
N LEU A 273 1.13 25.56 9.62
CA LEU A 273 2.14 25.36 8.58
C LEU A 273 1.79 26.12 7.29
N LEU A 274 0.51 26.18 6.93
CA LEU A 274 0.03 26.94 5.76
C LEU A 274 0.22 28.45 5.92
N GLN A 275 0.32 28.99 7.15
CA GLN A 275 0.63 30.40 7.37
C GLN A 275 2.13 30.72 7.31
N ASP A 276 3.00 29.71 7.33
CA ASP A 276 4.46 29.86 7.25
C ASP A 276 5.00 29.18 5.98
N SER A 277 5.18 29.97 4.92
CA SER A 277 5.65 29.48 3.63
C SER A 277 7.02 28.83 3.69
N VAL A 278 7.91 29.29 4.58
CA VAL A 278 9.27 28.76 4.70
C VAL A 278 9.23 27.38 5.33
N SER A 279 8.49 27.23 6.44
CA SER A 279 8.33 25.94 7.11
C SER A 279 7.60 24.92 6.22
N LEU A 280 6.58 25.35 5.47
CA LEU A 280 5.88 24.47 4.52
C LEU A 280 6.80 24.00 3.38
N GLU A 281 7.58 24.90 2.79
CA GLU A 281 8.55 24.55 1.75
C GLU A 281 9.61 23.57 2.27
N GLN A 282 10.11 23.75 3.50
CA GLN A 282 11.07 22.83 4.13
C GLN A 282 10.46 21.43 4.34
N ALA A 283 9.22 21.37 4.83
CA ALA A 283 8.49 20.10 5.00
C ALA A 283 8.31 19.37 3.66
N LEU A 284 7.88 20.09 2.61
CA LEU A 284 7.74 19.53 1.26
C LEU A 284 9.07 19.05 0.70
N THR A 285 10.13 19.85 0.85
CA THR A 285 11.48 19.49 0.39
C THR A 285 11.95 18.20 1.06
N SER A 286 11.76 18.10 2.37
CA SER A 286 12.13 16.90 3.16
C SER A 286 11.38 15.66 2.70
N LEU A 287 10.05 15.75 2.52
CA LEU A 287 9.20 14.63 2.08
C LEU A 287 9.48 14.18 0.65
N ILE A 288 9.74 15.12 -0.26
CA ILE A 288 10.08 14.79 -1.66
C ILE A 288 11.42 14.05 -1.67
N ALA A 289 12.42 14.57 -0.96
CA ALA A 289 13.78 14.06 -0.96
C ALA A 289 13.97 12.75 -0.16
N SER A 290 13.21 12.55 0.92
CA SER A 290 13.43 11.44 1.87
C SER A 290 12.16 11.09 2.65
N ASP A 291 12.20 10.00 3.41
CA ASP A 291 11.11 9.64 4.34
C ASP A 291 11.41 10.10 5.77
N ASP A 292 12.48 10.87 5.99
CA ASP A 292 12.94 11.26 7.33
C ASP A 292 11.94 12.14 8.07
N TYR A 293 11.11 12.90 7.36
CA TYR A 293 10.10 13.74 7.99
C TYR A 293 9.08 12.93 8.81
N PHE A 294 8.78 11.69 8.40
CA PHE A 294 7.93 10.77 9.17
C PHE A 294 8.56 10.37 10.51
N ARG A 295 9.89 10.43 10.64
CA ARG A 295 10.61 10.15 11.90
C ARG A 295 10.64 11.34 12.84
N VAL A 296 10.60 12.55 12.28
CA VAL A 296 10.69 13.81 13.02
C VAL A 296 9.32 14.24 13.53
N ASP A 297 8.32 14.28 12.64
CA ASP A 297 6.94 14.62 12.98
C ASP A 297 5.98 13.80 12.13
N VAL A 298 5.64 12.62 12.63
CA VAL A 298 4.72 11.70 11.95
C VAL A 298 3.37 12.34 11.64
N GLN A 299 2.79 13.10 12.58
CA GLN A 299 1.45 13.67 12.39
C GLN A 299 1.46 14.69 11.27
N GLN A 300 2.44 15.59 11.27
CA GLN A 300 2.55 16.60 10.23
C GLN A 300 3.00 16.00 8.90
N ALA A 301 3.86 14.97 8.89
CA ALA A 301 4.22 14.24 7.68
C ALA A 301 2.99 13.64 6.98
N TYR A 302 2.08 13.02 7.74
CA TYR A 302 0.80 12.53 7.23
C TYR A 302 -0.06 13.65 6.63
N ALA A 303 -0.18 14.77 7.34
CA ALA A 303 -1.01 15.89 6.90
C ALA A 303 -0.46 16.53 5.61
N VAL A 304 0.85 16.76 5.52
CA VAL A 304 1.49 17.33 4.33
C VAL A 304 1.44 16.37 3.14
N SER A 305 1.65 15.07 3.39
CA SER A 305 1.52 14.01 2.37
C SER A 305 0.11 13.94 1.79
N TRP A 306 -0.91 14.03 2.65
CA TRP A 306 -2.31 14.16 2.24
C TRP A 306 -2.52 15.41 1.37
N ALA A 307 -2.09 16.58 1.84
CA ALA A 307 -2.32 17.84 1.13
C ALA A 307 -1.68 17.86 -0.25
N MET A 308 -0.44 17.38 -0.37
CA MET A 308 0.27 17.28 -1.65
C MET A 308 -0.42 16.29 -2.60
N THR A 309 -0.76 15.09 -2.11
CA THR A 309 -1.43 14.08 -2.94
C THR A 309 -2.82 14.55 -3.38
N PHE A 310 -3.59 15.15 -2.47
CA PHE A 310 -4.90 15.73 -2.76
C PHE A 310 -4.80 16.85 -3.80
N TYR A 311 -3.82 17.75 -3.67
CA TYR A 311 -3.58 18.80 -4.65
C TYR A 311 -3.33 18.22 -6.05
N PHE A 312 -2.41 17.26 -6.18
CA PHE A 312 -2.11 16.66 -7.48
C PHE A 312 -3.30 15.89 -8.04
N ALA A 313 -4.02 15.16 -7.21
CA ALA A 313 -5.21 14.42 -7.61
C ALA A 313 -6.35 15.32 -8.14
N GLU A 314 -6.50 16.51 -7.58
CA GLU A 314 -7.58 17.44 -7.94
C GLU A 314 -7.17 18.47 -9.02
N ARG A 315 -5.88 18.82 -9.11
CA ARG A 315 -5.39 19.90 -9.99
C ARG A 315 -4.46 19.42 -11.10
N GLN A 316 -3.79 18.29 -10.93
CA GLN A 316 -2.75 17.78 -11.84
C GLN A 316 -2.83 16.25 -12.03
N PRO A 317 -4.01 15.68 -12.37
CA PRO A 317 -4.19 14.22 -12.42
C PRO A 317 -3.33 13.54 -13.50
N GLU A 318 -3.03 14.21 -14.62
CA GLU A 318 -2.16 13.68 -15.67
C GLU A 318 -0.69 13.62 -15.22
N GLN A 319 -0.22 14.62 -14.48
CA GLN A 319 1.11 14.64 -13.88
C GLN A 319 1.23 13.57 -12.79
N LEU A 320 0.18 13.39 -11.97
CA LEU A 320 0.14 12.32 -10.98
C LEU A 320 0.24 10.93 -11.64
N ARG A 321 -0.45 10.73 -12.78
CA ARG A 321 -0.33 9.50 -13.59
C ARG A 321 1.07 9.34 -14.19
N THR A 322 1.70 10.45 -14.59
CA THR A 322 3.08 10.44 -15.10
C THR A 322 4.06 10.03 -14.01
N PHE A 323 3.91 10.57 -12.79
CA PHE A 323 4.73 10.19 -11.64
C PHE A 323 4.64 8.69 -11.36
N TYR A 324 3.42 8.15 -11.33
CA TYR A 324 3.20 6.71 -11.24
C TYR A 324 3.96 5.91 -12.31
N GLY A 325 3.86 6.34 -13.57
CA GLY A 325 4.55 5.69 -14.68
C GLY A 325 6.08 5.65 -14.49
N LEU A 326 6.67 6.69 -13.90
CA LEU A 326 8.09 6.71 -13.55
C LEU A 326 8.41 5.72 -12.43
N LEU A 327 7.63 5.71 -11.35
CA LEU A 327 7.86 4.79 -10.23
C LEU A 327 7.78 3.31 -10.68
N SER A 328 6.84 2.99 -11.57
CA SER A 328 6.69 1.62 -12.11
C SER A 328 7.90 1.15 -12.93
N GLN A 329 8.74 2.07 -13.43
CA GLN A 329 9.92 1.75 -14.24
C GLN A 329 11.20 1.62 -13.41
N ARG A 330 11.21 2.06 -12.14
CA ARG A 330 12.42 2.06 -11.30
C ARG A 330 12.91 0.65 -10.94
N GLY A 331 12.02 -0.34 -10.91
CA GLY A 331 12.37 -1.73 -10.62
C GLY A 331 12.91 -1.93 -9.19
N LEU A 332 13.68 -3.00 -8.98
CA LEU A 332 14.31 -3.29 -7.68
C LEU A 332 15.59 -2.45 -7.51
N GLY A 333 15.66 -1.65 -6.44
CA GLY A 333 16.85 -0.86 -6.13
C GLY A 333 16.58 0.25 -5.11
N GLU A 334 17.66 0.89 -4.64
CA GLU A 334 17.55 2.05 -3.75
C GLU A 334 16.97 3.24 -4.51
N TYR A 335 15.90 3.84 -3.97
CA TYR A 335 15.35 5.08 -4.51
C TYR A 335 16.09 6.28 -3.93
N THR A 336 17.20 6.65 -4.56
CA THR A 336 18.09 7.69 -4.04
C THR A 336 17.41 9.05 -3.92
N VAL A 337 17.93 9.92 -3.05
CA VAL A 337 17.43 11.30 -2.90
C VAL A 337 17.42 12.04 -4.24
N GLY A 338 18.48 11.90 -5.04
CA GLY A 338 18.60 12.54 -6.35
C GLY A 338 17.53 12.05 -7.32
N ASP A 339 17.30 10.73 -7.35
CA ASP A 339 16.27 10.10 -8.18
C ASP A 339 14.86 10.56 -7.78
N ARG A 340 14.54 10.60 -6.48
CA ARG A 340 13.24 11.07 -5.97
C ARG A 340 12.92 12.49 -6.43
N VAL A 341 13.90 13.40 -6.27
CA VAL A 341 13.75 14.80 -6.67
C VAL A 341 13.66 14.93 -8.19
N ALA A 342 14.43 14.15 -8.95
CA ALA A 342 14.39 14.16 -10.41
C ALA A 342 13.04 13.68 -10.95
N ASP A 343 12.53 12.55 -10.46
CA ASP A 343 11.24 11.99 -10.88
C ASP A 343 10.08 12.92 -10.50
N PHE A 344 10.13 13.51 -9.31
CA PHE A 344 9.15 14.51 -8.89
C PHE A 344 9.12 15.70 -9.85
N ARG A 345 10.28 16.29 -10.16
CA ARG A 345 10.37 17.42 -11.08
C ARG A 345 9.96 17.04 -12.50
N GLN A 346 10.35 15.85 -12.96
CA GLN A 346 9.98 15.34 -14.28
C GLN A 346 8.47 15.18 -14.42
N ALA A 347 7.80 14.66 -13.39
CA ALA A 347 6.37 14.42 -13.44
C ALA A 347 5.53 15.70 -13.27
N PHE A 348 5.85 16.52 -12.27
CA PHE A 348 5.00 17.65 -11.88
C PHE A 348 5.42 18.99 -12.49
N GLY A 349 6.67 19.11 -12.94
CA GLY A 349 7.20 20.36 -13.52
C GLY A 349 7.30 21.52 -12.53
N ILE A 350 7.21 21.25 -11.22
CA ILE A 350 7.29 22.23 -10.14
C ILE A 350 8.28 21.76 -9.06
N ASP A 351 8.72 22.67 -8.22
CA ASP A 351 9.50 22.39 -7.01
C ASP A 351 8.69 22.62 -5.74
N SER A 352 9.31 22.40 -4.58
CA SER A 352 8.69 22.60 -3.26
C SER A 352 8.29 24.05 -3.00
N THR A 353 9.03 25.02 -3.53
CA THR A 353 8.72 26.45 -3.42
C THR A 353 7.41 26.79 -4.14
N LEU A 354 7.24 26.35 -5.39
CA LEU A 354 6.00 26.59 -6.12
C LEU A 354 4.84 25.76 -5.55
N LEU A 355 5.09 24.51 -5.15
CA LEU A 355 4.07 23.67 -4.53
C LEU A 355 3.55 24.29 -3.22
N SER A 356 4.42 24.84 -2.36
CA SER A 356 3.99 25.46 -1.10
C SER A 356 2.96 26.58 -1.34
N VAL A 357 3.22 27.46 -2.31
CA VAL A 357 2.29 28.53 -2.72
C VAL A 357 0.97 27.97 -3.25
N GLN A 358 1.02 26.87 -4.01
CA GLN A 358 -0.19 26.24 -4.56
C GLN A 358 -1.05 25.59 -3.47
N LEU A 359 -0.43 24.92 -2.48
CA LEU A 359 -1.13 24.36 -1.33
C LEU A 359 -1.77 25.48 -0.49
N GLN A 360 -1.03 26.57 -0.22
CA GLN A 360 -1.58 27.74 0.49
C GLN A 360 -2.81 28.31 -0.20
N ARG A 361 -2.81 28.39 -1.54
CA ARG A 361 -3.96 28.87 -2.31
C ARG A 361 -5.15 27.90 -2.25
N LEU A 362 -4.91 26.60 -2.34
CA LEU A 362 -5.97 25.59 -2.32
C LEU A 362 -6.65 25.52 -0.94
N PHE A 363 -5.87 25.60 0.14
CA PHE A 363 -6.36 25.46 1.51
C PHE A 363 -6.57 26.79 2.24
N ALA A 364 -6.51 27.92 1.52
CA ALA A 364 -6.85 29.22 2.08
C ALA A 364 -8.32 29.20 2.58
N PRO A 365 -8.61 29.82 3.74
CA PRO A 365 -9.99 29.96 4.18
C PRO A 365 -10.83 30.66 3.11
N HIS A 366 -11.95 30.07 2.71
CA HIS A 366 -12.94 30.76 1.88
C HIS A 366 -13.44 31.98 2.68
N ARG A 367 -13.31 33.17 2.10
CA ARG A 367 -13.81 34.42 2.71
C ARG A 367 -15.32 34.52 2.64
#